data_AF-A0A6J1PM32-F1
#
_entry.id   AF-A0A6J1PM32-F1
#
_cell.length_a   1.000
_cell.length_b   1.000
_cell.length_c   1.000
_cell.angle_alpha   90.00
_cell.angle_beta   90.00
_cell.angle_gamma   90.00
#
_symmetry.space_group_name_H-M   'P 1'
#
loop_
_entity.id
_entity.type
_entity.pdbx_description
1 polymer ?
#
loop_
_entity_poly.entity_id
_entity_poly.type
_entity_poly.pdbx_seq_one_letter_code
_entity_poly.pdbx_strand_id
1 'polypeptide(L)'
;MAFRSWDLYEYPLLQNTTKHSWAIKTATQLEKPRYVVFALQTGRKNVMSADTSRFDDCKLTNVKLYLNSEVYPYDDLNLDFGKHRWAILYDMYARFCKGYYGYEYLEPSLTVSTFLRNGPFVIIDCSRQNESVKNATVDVRLEFDCMENVPPNTSAYCLIIHDRVIEYNPLTNVVRKIV
;
A
#
# COMPACT_ATOMS: atom_id res chain seq x y z
N MET A 1 4.60 -20.93 12.41
CA MET A 1 5.37 -19.99 11.56
C MET A 1 4.38 -19.01 10.96
N ALA A 2 4.61 -17.71 11.06
CA ALA A 2 3.74 -16.73 10.43
C ALA A 2 4.10 -16.61 8.95
N PHE A 3 3.16 -16.95 8.07
CA PHE A 3 3.25 -16.70 6.64
C PHE A 3 2.73 -15.29 6.35
N ARG A 4 3.02 -14.77 5.15
CA ARG A 4 2.38 -13.55 4.66
C ARG A 4 1.52 -13.87 3.47
N SER A 5 0.33 -13.27 3.44
CA SER A 5 -0.55 -13.28 2.28
C SER A 5 -0.70 -11.86 1.78
N TRP A 6 -1.01 -11.73 0.50
CA TRP A 6 -1.22 -10.45 -0.13
C TRP A 6 -2.42 -10.51 -1.06
N ASP A 7 -3.18 -9.41 -1.07
CA ASP A 7 -4.34 -9.21 -1.93
C ASP A 7 -4.11 -7.94 -2.75
N LEU A 8 -4.21 -8.03 -4.08
CA LEU A 8 -4.08 -6.88 -4.98
C LEU A 8 -5.48 -6.41 -5.40
N TYR A 9 -5.71 -5.11 -5.24
CA TYR A 9 -6.90 -4.42 -5.69
C TYR A 9 -6.54 -3.38 -6.73
N GLU A 10 -7.44 -3.19 -7.69
CA GLU A 10 -7.30 -2.22 -8.77
C GLU A 10 -8.52 -1.29 -8.80
N TYR A 11 -8.27 0.01 -8.84
CA TYR A 11 -9.23 1.00 -9.31
C TYR A 11 -8.90 1.29 -10.79
N PRO A 12 -9.64 0.69 -11.74
CA PRO A 12 -9.21 0.62 -13.14
C PRO A 12 -9.16 1.98 -13.84
N LEU A 13 -10.00 2.94 -13.45
CA LEU A 13 -10.03 4.27 -14.06
C LEU A 13 -10.43 5.31 -13.02
N LEU A 14 -9.51 6.21 -12.69
CA LEU A 14 -9.76 7.33 -11.80
C LEU A 14 -10.50 8.45 -12.53
N GLN A 15 -11.31 9.19 -11.77
CA GLN A 15 -11.98 10.40 -12.27
C GLN A 15 -10.96 11.53 -12.45
N ASN A 16 -11.27 12.48 -13.32
CA ASN A 16 -10.42 13.64 -13.58
C ASN A 16 -10.60 14.72 -12.49
N THR A 17 -10.27 14.37 -11.26
CA THR A 17 -10.38 15.21 -10.06
C THR A 17 -9.07 15.18 -9.27
N THR A 18 -8.90 16.15 -8.37
CA THR A 18 -7.74 16.22 -7.46
C THR A 18 -7.86 15.31 -6.24
N LYS A 19 -9.08 14.95 -5.84
CA LYS A 19 -9.34 14.14 -4.64
C LYS A 19 -10.07 12.86 -4.98
N HIS A 20 -9.67 11.78 -4.32
CA HIS A 20 -10.21 10.44 -4.52
C HIS A 20 -10.42 9.74 -3.19
N SER A 21 -11.55 9.06 -3.06
CA SER A 21 -11.84 8.17 -1.94
C SER A 21 -12.23 6.81 -2.51
N TRP A 22 -11.57 5.75 -2.03
CA TRP A 22 -11.70 4.41 -2.53
C TRP A 22 -11.90 3.42 -1.39
N ALA A 23 -13.11 2.84 -1.32
CA ALA A 23 -13.38 1.69 -0.46
C ALA A 23 -12.83 0.42 -1.11
N ILE A 24 -11.84 -0.21 -0.49
CA ILE A 24 -11.07 -1.32 -1.10
C ILE A 24 -11.72 -2.66 -0.77
N LYS A 25 -11.80 -2.96 0.53
CA LYS A 25 -12.37 -4.21 1.04
C LYS A 25 -12.87 -4.02 2.45
N THR A 26 -13.84 -4.85 2.84
CA THR A 26 -14.09 -5.16 4.24
C THR A 26 -13.35 -6.45 4.57
N ALA A 27 -12.26 -6.34 5.34
CA ALA A 27 -11.47 -7.48 5.78
C ALA A 27 -12.07 -8.12 7.02
N THR A 28 -12.05 -9.46 7.07
CA THR A 28 -12.29 -10.19 8.32
C THR A 28 -11.13 -9.95 9.28
N GLN A 29 -11.36 -10.12 10.59
CA GLN A 29 -10.35 -9.89 11.64
C GLN A 29 -9.02 -10.63 11.38
N LEU A 30 -9.11 -11.82 10.77
CA LEU A 30 -8.01 -12.70 10.42
C LEU A 30 -7.07 -12.06 9.36
N GLU A 31 -7.63 -11.38 8.37
CA GLU A 31 -6.86 -10.80 7.24
C GLU A 31 -6.45 -9.34 7.47
N LYS A 32 -6.06 -9.00 8.70
CA LYS A 32 -5.76 -7.63 9.09
C LYS A 32 -4.56 -7.08 8.30
N PRO A 33 -4.68 -5.89 7.65
CA PRO A 33 -3.56 -5.27 6.95
C PRO A 33 -2.41 -4.97 7.90
N ARG A 34 -1.21 -5.48 7.59
CA ARG A 34 0.04 -5.09 8.24
C ARG A 34 0.76 -4.01 7.47
N TYR A 35 0.81 -4.15 6.14
CA TYR A 35 1.33 -3.14 5.24
C TYR A 35 0.35 -2.91 4.11
N VAL A 36 0.26 -1.67 3.65
CA VAL A 36 -0.49 -1.32 2.44
C VAL A 36 0.44 -0.59 1.49
N VAL A 37 0.53 -1.07 0.25
CA VAL A 37 1.29 -0.42 -0.82
C VAL A 37 0.30 0.18 -1.80
N PHE A 38 0.43 1.49 -2.04
CA PHE A 38 -0.41 2.24 -2.96
C PHE A 38 0.43 2.83 -4.09
N ALA A 39 -0.04 2.68 -5.33
CA ALA A 39 0.64 3.19 -6.50
C ALA A 39 -0.34 3.62 -7.59
N LEU A 40 0.10 4.55 -8.45
CA LEU A 40 -0.67 5.06 -9.58
C LEU A 40 0.05 4.75 -10.89
N GLN A 41 -0.72 4.49 -11.95
CA GLN A 41 -0.16 4.18 -13.26
C GLN A 41 -1.03 4.77 -14.37
N THR A 42 -0.44 5.60 -15.21
CA THR A 42 -1.11 6.31 -16.30
C THR A 42 -0.78 5.68 -17.65
N GLY A 43 -1.81 5.39 -18.46
CA GLY A 43 -1.67 5.12 -19.90
C GLY A 43 -0.86 3.87 -20.28
N ARG A 44 -0.63 2.94 -19.34
CA ARG A 44 0.16 1.72 -19.56
C ARG A 44 -0.69 0.44 -19.61
N LYS A 45 -1.92 0.50 -19.11
CA LYS A 45 -2.83 -0.65 -19.10
C LYS A 45 -3.16 -1.09 -20.53
N ASN A 46 -2.99 -2.38 -20.82
CA ASN A 46 -3.23 -2.98 -22.14
C ASN A 46 -2.37 -2.40 -23.28
N VAL A 47 -1.26 -1.72 -22.97
CA VAL A 47 -0.33 -1.20 -23.98
C VAL A 47 0.92 -2.08 -24.00
N MET A 48 1.04 -2.96 -25.01
CA MET A 48 2.13 -3.93 -25.09
C MET A 48 3.53 -3.30 -25.18
N SER A 49 3.63 -2.09 -25.73
CA SER A 49 4.89 -1.36 -25.86
C SER A 49 5.30 -0.61 -24.59
N ALA A 50 4.43 -0.52 -23.59
CA ALA A 50 4.65 0.26 -22.40
C ALA A 50 5.18 -0.60 -21.24
N ASP A 51 6.11 -0.05 -20.48
CA ASP A 51 6.70 -0.70 -19.30
C ASP A 51 5.71 -0.63 -18.11
N THR A 52 5.07 -1.75 -17.80
CA THR A 52 4.08 -1.86 -16.71
C THR A 52 4.70 -1.92 -15.32
N SER A 53 6.04 -2.02 -15.22
CA SER A 53 6.74 -2.00 -13.93
C SER A 53 6.93 -0.60 -13.35
N ARG A 54 6.51 0.44 -14.09
CA ARG A 54 6.68 1.84 -13.69
C ARG A 54 5.38 2.46 -13.19
N PHE A 55 5.48 3.10 -12.04
CA PHE A 55 4.42 3.91 -11.45
C PHE A 55 4.70 5.40 -11.65
N ASP A 56 3.63 6.19 -11.69
CA ASP A 56 3.67 7.63 -11.92
C ASP A 56 3.37 8.38 -10.63
N ASP A 57 3.97 9.57 -10.47
CA ASP A 57 3.72 10.40 -9.30
C ASP A 57 2.31 11.00 -9.27
N CYS A 58 1.68 11.19 -10.44
CA CYS A 58 0.40 11.87 -10.64
C CYS A 58 0.20 13.13 -9.80
N LYS A 59 1.29 13.86 -9.49
CA LYS A 59 1.32 14.99 -8.55
C LYS A 59 0.65 14.71 -7.20
N LEU A 60 0.79 13.48 -6.70
CA LEU A 60 0.31 13.06 -5.40
C LEU A 60 0.85 13.99 -4.30
N THR A 61 -0.02 14.45 -3.41
CA THR A 61 0.31 15.32 -2.28
C THR A 61 0.11 14.62 -0.95
N ASN A 62 -0.97 13.86 -0.81
CA ASN A 62 -1.30 13.14 0.41
C ASN A 62 -1.96 11.80 0.12
N VAL A 63 -1.70 10.83 1.00
CA VAL A 63 -2.39 9.54 1.04
C VAL A 63 -2.73 9.25 2.49
N LYS A 64 -3.98 8.85 2.73
CA LYS A 64 -4.51 8.42 4.02
C LYS A 64 -5.21 7.09 3.85
N LEU A 65 -4.80 6.12 4.64
CA LEU A 65 -5.46 4.84 4.81
C LEU A 65 -6.31 4.91 6.07
N TYR A 66 -7.58 4.58 5.92
CA TYR A 66 -8.53 4.42 7.00
C TYR A 66 -8.74 2.93 7.23
N LEU A 67 -8.51 2.51 8.46
CA LEU A 67 -8.86 1.20 8.97
C LEU A 67 -9.98 1.43 10.00
N ASN A 68 -11.23 1.28 9.57
CA ASN A 68 -12.40 1.78 10.31
C ASN A 68 -12.25 3.29 10.63
N SER A 69 -12.06 3.63 11.91
CA SER A 69 -11.90 5.02 12.38
C SER A 69 -10.44 5.44 12.58
N GLU A 70 -9.48 4.51 12.47
CA GLU A 70 -8.05 4.81 12.61
C GLU A 70 -7.45 5.23 11.27
N VAL A 71 -6.51 6.18 11.29
CA VAL A 71 -5.94 6.79 10.08
C VAL A 71 -4.42 6.64 10.06
N TYR A 72 -3.88 6.25 8.90
CA TYR A 72 -2.45 6.06 8.67
C TYR A 72 -2.01 6.68 7.34
N PRO A 73 -0.85 7.36 7.26
CA PRO A 73 -0.13 7.92 8.40
C PRO A 73 -0.97 9.00 9.12
N TYR A 74 -0.72 9.20 10.41
CA TYR A 74 -1.39 10.22 11.21
C TYR A 74 -1.15 11.62 10.64
N ASP A 75 0.11 11.95 10.35
CA ASP A 75 0.50 13.22 9.74
C ASP A 75 0.32 13.22 8.22
N ASP A 76 0.14 14.40 7.65
CA ASP A 76 0.10 14.60 6.21
C ASP A 76 1.51 14.45 5.61
N LEU A 77 1.60 13.70 4.51
CA LEU A 77 2.86 13.49 3.79
C LEU A 77 3.36 14.76 3.11
N ASN A 78 2.45 15.67 2.72
CA ASN A 78 2.75 16.96 2.09
C ASN A 78 3.76 16.85 0.93
N LEU A 79 3.53 15.85 0.07
CA LEU A 79 4.40 15.50 -1.04
C LEU A 79 4.39 16.62 -2.10
N ASP A 80 5.58 16.92 -2.61
CA ASP A 80 5.78 17.84 -3.73
C ASP A 80 6.99 17.37 -4.54
N PHE A 81 6.72 16.65 -5.63
CA PHE A 81 7.76 16.07 -6.48
C PHE A 81 8.59 17.16 -7.19
N GLY A 82 8.00 18.32 -7.49
CA GLY A 82 8.72 19.45 -8.09
C GLY A 82 9.70 20.10 -7.12
N LYS A 83 9.33 20.20 -5.84
CA LYS A 83 10.20 20.70 -4.76
C LYS A 83 11.04 19.61 -4.08
N HIS A 84 11.11 18.41 -4.67
CA HIS A 84 11.86 17.27 -4.14
C HIS A 84 11.41 16.80 -2.74
N ARG A 85 10.18 17.11 -2.33
CA ARG A 85 9.55 16.65 -1.09
C ARG A 85 8.91 15.27 -1.27
N TRP A 86 9.71 14.30 -1.71
CA TRP A 86 9.29 12.89 -1.88
C TRP A 86 10.15 11.93 -1.04
N ALA A 87 11.19 12.44 -0.37
CA ALA A 87 12.13 11.65 0.42
C ALA A 87 11.44 10.80 1.50
N ILE A 88 10.31 11.28 2.03
CA ILE A 88 9.49 10.53 3.00
C ILE A 88 8.98 9.20 2.42
N LEU A 89 8.65 9.15 1.12
CA LEU A 89 8.23 7.90 0.47
C LEU A 89 9.36 6.88 0.43
N TYR A 90 10.58 7.34 0.15
CA TYR A 90 11.76 6.47 0.16
C TYR A 90 12.10 5.97 1.56
N ASP A 91 11.99 6.82 2.59
CA ASP A 91 12.15 6.42 3.99
C ASP A 91 11.11 5.37 4.40
N MET A 92 9.83 5.57 4.04
CA MET A 92 8.77 4.58 4.26
C MET A 92 9.10 3.23 3.59
N TYR A 93 9.57 3.26 2.35
CA TYR A 93 10.02 2.06 1.63
C TYR A 93 11.22 1.38 2.31
N ALA A 94 12.24 2.14 2.70
CA ALA A 94 13.42 1.58 3.36
C ALA A 94 13.08 0.95 4.71
N ARG A 95 12.19 1.58 5.49
CA ARG A 95 11.67 1.01 6.74
C ARG A 95 10.86 -0.25 6.50
N PHE A 96 10.04 -0.27 5.46
CA PHE A 96 9.32 -1.47 5.05
C PHE A 96 10.27 -2.62 4.72
N CYS A 97 11.33 -2.39 3.94
CA CYS A 97 12.32 -3.44 3.64
C CYS A 97 12.90 -4.07 4.91
N LYS A 98 13.27 -3.25 5.89
CA LYS A 98 13.80 -3.73 7.18
C LYS A 98 12.74 -4.49 7.99
N GLY A 99 11.55 -3.90 8.16
CA GLY A 99 10.47 -4.45 8.97
C GLY A 99 9.79 -5.69 8.37
N TYR A 100 9.69 -5.75 7.05
CA TYR A 100 9.10 -6.88 6.33
C TYR A 100 10.02 -8.09 6.42
N TYR A 101 11.31 -7.98 6.10
CA TYR A 101 12.20 -9.14 6.11
C TYR A 101 12.79 -9.47 7.48
N GLY A 102 12.68 -8.57 8.47
CA GLY A 102 13.17 -8.80 9.84
C GLY A 102 14.68 -8.72 9.98
N TYR A 103 15.37 -8.06 9.03
CA TYR A 103 16.81 -7.89 9.01
C TYR A 103 17.16 -6.40 9.09
N GLU A 104 17.77 -5.97 10.20
CA GLU A 104 18.12 -4.55 10.43
C GLU A 104 19.13 -4.00 9.41
N TYR A 105 20.01 -4.87 8.91
CA TYR A 105 21.07 -4.54 7.95
C TYR A 105 20.66 -4.68 6.49
N LEU A 106 19.40 -5.01 6.21
CA LEU A 106 18.95 -5.19 4.83
C LEU A 106 18.89 -3.83 4.13
N GLU A 107 19.76 -3.67 3.13
CA GLU A 107 19.71 -2.51 2.25
C GLU A 107 18.49 -2.60 1.32
N PRO A 108 17.76 -1.50 1.10
CA PRO A 108 16.64 -1.48 0.17
C PRO A 108 17.10 -1.88 -1.24
N SER A 109 16.35 -2.73 -1.92
CA SER A 109 16.72 -3.22 -3.26
C SER A 109 16.69 -2.10 -4.31
N LEU A 110 15.86 -1.08 -4.11
CA LEU A 110 15.82 0.11 -4.96
C LEU A 110 16.71 1.20 -4.38
N THR A 111 17.68 1.65 -5.19
CA THR A 111 18.38 2.91 -4.93
C THR A 111 17.41 4.08 -5.07
N VAL A 112 17.73 5.21 -4.43
CA VAL A 112 16.92 6.44 -4.46
C VAL A 112 16.56 6.87 -5.89
N SER A 113 17.53 6.84 -6.81
CA SER A 113 17.33 7.21 -8.21
C SER A 113 16.41 6.23 -8.95
N THR A 114 16.49 4.94 -8.63
CA THR A 114 15.65 3.90 -9.24
C THR A 114 14.23 3.95 -8.69
N PHE A 115 14.07 4.23 -7.40
CA PHE A 115 12.76 4.46 -6.77
C PHE A 115 12.03 5.63 -7.44
N LEU A 116 12.69 6.76 -7.61
CA LEU A 116 12.12 7.92 -8.31
C LEU A 116 11.72 7.62 -9.75
N ARG A 117 12.55 6.86 -10.47
CA ARG A 117 12.32 6.56 -11.88
C ARG A 117 11.20 5.55 -12.10
N ASN A 118 11.10 4.56 -11.22
CA ASN A 118 10.23 3.40 -11.42
C ASN A 118 9.00 3.40 -10.54
N GLY A 119 8.98 4.15 -9.42
CA GLY A 119 7.98 3.85 -8.42
C GLY A 119 7.86 4.85 -7.29
N PRO A 120 7.44 6.09 -7.51
CA PRO A 120 6.79 6.81 -6.42
C PRO A 120 5.51 6.05 -6.03
N PHE A 121 5.67 5.08 -5.14
CA PHE A 121 4.60 4.35 -4.46
C PHE A 121 4.68 4.66 -2.97
N VAL A 122 3.55 4.57 -2.30
CA VAL A 122 3.43 4.84 -0.87
C VAL A 122 3.31 3.51 -0.13
N ILE A 123 4.18 3.28 0.85
CA ILE A 123 4.06 2.14 1.77
C ILE A 123 3.59 2.64 3.12
N ILE A 124 2.43 2.19 3.56
CA ILE A 124 1.84 2.55 4.84
C ILE A 124 2.02 1.37 5.80
N ASP A 125 2.80 1.60 6.85
CA ASP A 125 2.99 0.64 7.93
C ASP A 125 1.82 0.73 8.92
N CYS A 126 1.03 -0.34 8.96
CA CYS A 126 -0.10 -0.50 9.85
C CYS A 126 0.21 -1.52 10.94
N SER A 127 1.48 -1.80 11.28
CA SER A 127 1.83 -2.81 12.28
C SER A 127 1.49 -2.38 13.71
N ARG A 128 1.54 -1.08 14.00
CA ARG A 128 1.31 -0.49 15.33
C ARG A 128 -0.14 -0.08 15.56
N GLN A 129 -1.08 -1.00 15.35
CA GLN A 129 -2.50 -0.66 15.45
C GLN A 129 -2.99 -0.60 16.89
N ASN A 130 -3.95 0.30 17.11
CA ASN A 130 -4.68 0.43 18.36
C ASN A 130 -5.46 -0.86 18.71
N GLU A 131 -5.65 -1.11 20.00
CA GLU A 131 -6.33 -2.32 20.48
C GLU A 131 -7.82 -2.35 20.11
N SER A 132 -8.44 -1.19 19.91
CA SER A 132 -9.84 -1.05 19.48
C SER A 132 -10.14 -1.74 18.14
N VAL A 133 -9.17 -1.82 17.24
CA VAL A 133 -9.29 -2.51 15.93
C VAL A 133 -9.19 -4.04 16.09
N LYS A 134 -8.88 -4.56 17.28
CA LYS A 134 -8.61 -5.99 17.48
C LYS A 134 -9.83 -6.89 17.36
N ASN A 135 -11.07 -6.42 17.56
CA ASN A 135 -12.24 -7.29 17.75
C ASN A 135 -13.38 -7.11 16.72
N ALA A 136 -13.18 -6.34 15.66
CA ALA A 136 -14.23 -6.07 14.66
C ALA A 136 -13.76 -6.33 13.22
N THR A 137 -14.70 -6.45 12.28
CA THR A 137 -14.41 -6.37 10.84
C THR A 137 -13.71 -5.04 10.54
N VAL A 138 -12.73 -5.07 9.63
CA VAL A 138 -11.94 -3.89 9.29
C VAL A 138 -12.34 -3.41 7.89
N ASP A 139 -13.02 -2.27 7.82
CA ASP A 139 -13.23 -1.56 6.58
C ASP A 139 -11.95 -0.83 6.18
N VAL A 140 -11.44 -1.14 4.99
CA VAL A 140 -10.21 -0.58 4.43
C VAL A 140 -10.59 0.43 3.37
N ARG A 141 -10.38 1.70 3.66
CA ARG A 141 -10.63 2.81 2.74
C ARG A 141 -9.35 3.61 2.52
N LEU A 142 -9.07 3.98 1.29
CA LEU A 142 -7.91 4.79 0.93
C LEU A 142 -8.40 6.12 0.35
N GLU A 143 -7.89 7.22 0.89
CA GLU A 143 -8.10 8.56 0.37
C GLU A 143 -6.76 9.13 -0.09
N PHE A 144 -6.77 9.82 -1.21
CA PHE A 144 -5.58 10.49 -1.70
C PHE A 144 -5.92 11.78 -2.42
N ASP A 145 -4.99 12.72 -2.30
CA ASP A 145 -5.07 14.04 -2.90
C ASP A 145 -3.89 14.22 -3.87
N CYS A 146 -4.17 14.90 -4.97
CA CYS A 146 -3.22 15.32 -5.98
C CYS A 146 -3.23 16.86 -6.10
N MET A 147 -2.11 17.44 -6.49
CA MET A 147 -1.95 18.89 -6.66
C MET A 147 -2.75 19.41 -7.86
N GLU A 148 -2.91 18.58 -8.88
CA GLU A 148 -3.71 18.83 -10.08
C GLU A 148 -4.62 17.61 -10.35
N ASN A 149 -5.54 17.75 -11.29
CA ASN A 149 -6.41 16.63 -11.61
C ASN A 149 -5.58 15.45 -12.14
N VAL A 150 -5.93 14.24 -11.70
CA VAL A 150 -5.25 13.03 -12.14
C VAL A 150 -5.35 12.89 -13.67
N PRO A 151 -4.24 12.59 -14.37
CA PRO A 151 -4.26 12.42 -15.82
C PRO A 151 -5.29 11.38 -16.29
N PRO A 152 -5.86 11.54 -17.50
CA PRO A 152 -6.78 10.55 -18.05
C PRO A 152 -6.07 9.18 -18.21
N ASN A 153 -6.85 8.10 -18.16
CA ASN A 153 -6.35 6.72 -18.23
C ASN A 153 -5.37 6.35 -17.10
N THR A 154 -5.58 6.92 -15.90
CA THR A 154 -4.84 6.51 -14.70
C THR A 154 -5.61 5.45 -13.93
N SER A 155 -4.92 4.36 -13.62
CA SER A 155 -5.39 3.30 -12.73
C SER A 155 -4.66 3.42 -11.38
N ALA A 156 -5.36 3.11 -10.29
CA ALA A 156 -4.75 2.98 -8.97
C ALA A 156 -4.64 1.53 -8.56
N TYR A 157 -3.54 1.18 -7.90
CA TYR A 157 -3.29 -0.15 -7.37
C TYR A 157 -3.10 -0.07 -5.86
N CYS A 158 -3.71 -1.02 -5.15
CA CYS A 158 -3.49 -1.19 -3.72
C CYS A 158 -3.18 -2.66 -3.42
N LEU A 159 -1.98 -2.90 -2.90
CA LEU A 159 -1.57 -4.21 -2.40
C LEU A 159 -1.68 -4.20 -0.88
N ILE A 160 -2.55 -5.06 -0.35
CA ILE A 160 -2.69 -5.26 1.08
C ILE A 160 -1.89 -6.50 1.46
N ILE A 161 -0.98 -6.35 2.41
CA ILE A 161 -0.17 -7.42 2.97
C ILE A 161 -0.68 -7.68 4.39
N HIS A 162 -1.08 -8.92 4.67
CA HIS A 162 -1.50 -9.38 5.99
C HIS A 162 -0.68 -10.59 6.43
N ASP A 163 -0.53 -10.74 7.74
CA ASP A 163 0.10 -11.93 8.31
C ASP A 163 -0.96 -13.04 8.38
N ARG A 164 -0.54 -14.28 8.07
CA ARG A 164 -1.36 -15.47 8.22
C ARG A 164 -0.66 -16.52 9.07
N VAL A 165 -1.36 -17.08 10.05
CA VAL A 165 -0.89 -18.18 10.87
C VAL A 165 -1.68 -19.42 10.50
N ILE A 166 -0.97 -20.39 9.94
CA ILE A 166 -1.51 -21.69 9.55
C ILE A 166 -1.01 -22.73 10.56
N GLU A 167 -1.95 -23.48 11.12
CA GLU A 167 -1.68 -24.66 11.93
C GLU A 167 -1.95 -25.91 11.10
N TYR A 168 -0.95 -26.77 11.00
CA TYR A 168 -1.09 -28.08 10.38
C TYR A 168 -1.03 -29.15 11.47
N ASN A 169 -2.05 -29.99 11.51
CA ASN A 169 -2.09 -31.14 12.40
C ASN A 169 -1.69 -32.42 11.63
N PRO A 170 -0.46 -32.95 11.85
CA PRO A 170 0.05 -34.09 11.09
C PRO A 170 -0.70 -35.40 11.36
N LEU A 171 -1.37 -35.53 12.52
CA LEU A 171 -2.11 -36.75 12.87
C LEU A 171 -3.44 -36.85 12.14
N THR A 172 -4.03 -35.71 11.77
CA THR A 172 -5.36 -35.65 11.12
C THR A 172 -5.29 -35.14 9.69
N ASN A 173 -4.10 -34.71 9.23
CA ASN A 173 -3.90 -34.00 7.96
C ASN A 173 -4.74 -32.72 7.81
N VAL A 174 -5.26 -32.17 8.91
CA VAL A 174 -6.09 -30.96 8.90
C VAL A 174 -5.20 -29.72 8.90
N VAL A 175 -5.53 -28.76 8.05
CA VAL A 175 -4.94 -27.43 8.01
C VAL A 175 -5.97 -26.42 8.52
N ARG A 176 -5.65 -25.67 9.58
CA ARG A 176 -6.49 -24.61 10.15
C ARG A 176 -5.83 -23.25 9.99
N LYS A 177 -6.62 -22.24 9.63
CA LYS A 177 -6.21 -20.84 9.67
C LYS A 177 -6.57 -20.27 11.03
N ILE A 178 -5.58 -19.76 11.75
CA ILE A 178 -5.73 -19.20 13.11
C ILE A 178 -5.74 -17.67 13.06
N VAL A 179 -4.93 -17.10 12.15
CA VAL A 179 -4.86 -15.68 11.79
C VAL A 179 -4.79 -15.62 10.27
#